data_AF-A0A7C6HK27-F1
#
_entry.id   AF-A0A7C6HK27-F1
#
_cell.length_a   1.000
_cell.length_b   1.000
_cell.length_c   1.000
_cell.angle_alpha   90.00
_cell.angle_beta   90.00
_cell.angle_gamma   90.00
#
_symmetry.space_group_name_H-M   'P 1'
#
loop_
_entity.id
_entity.type
_entity.pdbx_description
1 polymer ?
#
loop_
_entity_poly.entity_id
_entity_poly.type
_entity_poly.pdbx_seq_one_letter_code
_entity_poly.pdbx_strand_id
1 'polypeptide(L)' 'NCIEYVVVHELCHFIQPNHSQDFYRLLAAIRPDWKEQKQKLKQLQPYL' A
#
# COMPACT_ATOMS: atom_id res chain seq x y z
N ASN A 1 4.67 1.85 -9.11
CA ASN A 1 5.87 1.03 -8.86
C ASN A 1 5.65 0.31 -7.53
N CYS A 2 5.90 -1.01 -7.43
CA CYS A 2 5.69 -1.77 -6.20
C CYS A 2 6.51 -1.26 -5.01
N ILE A 3 7.73 -0.76 -5.25
CA ILE A 3 8.59 -0.19 -4.19
C ILE A 3 7.93 1.04 -3.58
N GLU A 4 7.48 1.99 -4.41
CA GLU A 4 6.79 3.19 -3.95
C GLU A 4 5.51 2.86 -3.17
N TYR A 5 4.77 1.83 -3.61
CA TYR A 5 3.59 1.37 -2.90
C TYR A 5 3.92 0.88 -1.49
N VAL A 6 4.97 0.06 -1.32
CA VAL A 6 5.40 -0.42 -0.01
C VAL A 6 5.88 0.74 0.86
N VAL A 7 6.70 1.64 0.32
CA VAL A 7 7.16 2.82 1.08
C VAL A 7 5.98 3.66 1.57
N VAL A 8 5.02 3.98 0.70
CA VAL A 8 3.83 4.75 1.11
C VAL A 8 2.96 3.97 2.11
N HIS A 9 2.84 2.65 1.96
CA HIS A 9 2.12 1.79 2.89
C HIS A 9 2.72 1.86 4.30
N GLU A 10 4.03 1.70 4.42
CA GLU A 10 4.73 1.79 5.72
C GLU A 10 4.67 3.20 6.31
N LEU A 11 4.75 4.25 5.47
CA LEU A 11 4.58 5.62 5.94
C LEU A 11 3.16 5.89 6.49
N CYS A 12 2.13 5.26 5.92
CA CYS A 12 0.77 5.38 6.45
C CYS A 12 0.65 4.82 7.88
N HIS A 13 1.46 3.83 8.26
CA HIS A 13 1.44 3.25 9.61
C HIS A 13 1.85 4.23 10.71
N PHE A 14 2.56 5.32 10.40
CA PHE A 14 2.86 6.38 11.37
C PHE A 14 1.63 7.20 11.79
N ILE A 15 0.58 7.22 10.96
CA ILE A 15 -0.67 7.97 11.21
C ILE A 15 -1.80 7.01 11.56
N GLN A 16 -1.89 5.87 10.87
CA GLN A 16 -2.91 4.85 11.03
C GLN A 16 -2.22 3.50 11.30
N PRO A 17 -1.98 3.12 12.57
CA PRO A 17 -1.14 1.96 12.88
C PRO A 17 -1.67 0.62 12.36
N ASN A 18 -2.99 0.50 12.22
CA ASN A 18 -3.66 -0.72 11.75
C ASN A 18 -4.23 -0.51 10.34
N HIS A 19 -4.42 -1.58 9.57
CA HIS A 19 -5.09 -1.57 8.26
C HIS A 19 -6.63 -1.35 8.37
N SER A 20 -7.04 -0.29 9.07
CA SER A 20 -8.43 0.12 9.24
C SER A 20 -9.00 0.74 7.95
N GLN A 21 -10.30 1.07 7.95
CA GLN A 21 -10.89 1.81 6.83
C GLN A 21 -10.20 3.17 6.62
N ASP A 22 -9.80 3.83 7.70
CA ASP A 22 -9.12 5.13 7.64
C ASP A 22 -7.68 5.01 7.12
N PHE A 23 -6.98 3.91 7.41
CA PHE A 23 -5.71 3.59 6.74
C PHE A 23 -5.89 3.53 5.22
N TYR A 24 -6.88 2.78 4.74
CA TYR A 24 -7.10 2.65 3.29
C TYR A 24 -7.58 3.94 2.65
N ARG A 25 -8.30 4.81 3.38
CA ARG A 25 -8.64 6.16 2.92
C ARG A 25 -7.40 7.02 2.78
N LEU A 26 -6.52 7.03 3.77
CA LEU A 26 -5.24 7.76 3.74
C LEU A 26 -4.35 7.27 2.59
N LEU A 27 -4.17 5.96 2.48
CA LEU A 27 -3.40 5.34 1.40
C LEU A 27 -3.97 5.68 0.02
N ALA A 28 -5.30 5.65 -0.15
CA ALA A 28 -5.95 6.01 -1.40
C ALA A 28 -5.84 7.51 -1.75
N ALA A 29 -5.80 8.39 -0.75
CA ALA A 29 -5.59 9.82 -0.96
C ALA A 29 -4.18 10.14 -1.47
N ILE A 30 -3.16 9.43 -0.96
CA ILE A 30 -1.75 9.64 -1.34
C ILE A 30 -1.39 8.86 -2.61
N ARG A 31 -1.89 7.63 -2.76
CA ARG A 31 -1.56 6.70 -3.84
C ARG A 31 -2.83 6.04 -4.41
N PRO A 32 -3.57 6.71 -5.32
CA PRO A 32 -4.85 6.21 -5.83
C PRO A 32 -4.78 4.84 -6.54
N ASP A 33 -3.65 4.50 -7.14
CA ASP A 33 -3.38 3.23 -7.84
C ASP A 33 -2.91 2.08 -6.93
N TRP A 34 -2.94 2.25 -5.59
CA TRP A 34 -2.40 1.27 -4.64
C TRP A 34 -2.96 -0.14 -4.80
N LYS A 35 -4.22 -0.28 -5.26
CA LYS A 35 -4.85 -1.59 -5.49
C LYS A 35 -4.17 -2.35 -6.62
N GLU A 36 -3.81 -1.67 -7.71
CA GLU A 36 -3.10 -2.25 -8.84
C GLU A 36 -1.68 -2.65 -8.43
N GLN A 37 -0.98 -1.77 -7.70
CA GLN A 37 0.37 -2.08 -7.21
C GLN A 37 0.36 -3.26 -6.21
N LYS A 38 -0.66 -3.34 -5.34
CA LYS A 38 -0.85 -4.48 -4.44
C LYS A 38 -1.07 -5.78 -5.20
N GLN A 39 -1.84 -5.76 -6.30
CA GLN A 39 -2.02 -6.94 -7.15
C GLN A 39 -0.71 -7.34 -7.84
N LYS A 40 0.02 -6.38 -8.42
CA LYS A 40 1.35 -6.62 -9.01
C LYS A 40 2.31 -7.22 -7.99
N LEU A 41 2.35 -6.68 -6.76
CA LEU A 41 3.19 -7.20 -5.68
C LEU A 41 2.82 -8.65 -5.32
N LYS A 42 1.52 -8.98 -5.23
CA LYS A 42 1.07 -10.36 -5.00
C LYS A 42 1.49 -11.33 -6.10
N GLN A 43 1.53 -10.89 -7.35
CA GLN A 43 1.99 -11.71 -8.48
C GLN A 43 3.51 -11.97 -8.44
N LEU A 44 4.28 -11.06 -7.84
CA LEU A 44 5.72 -11.22 -7.64
C LEU A 44 6.06 -12.10 -6.42
N GLN A 45 5.14 -12.23 -5.45
CA GLN A 45 5.37 -12.96 -4.21
C GLN A 45 5.85 -14.42 -4.38
N PRO A 46 5.43 -15.21 -5.39
CA PRO A 46 5.97 -16.56 -5.60
C PRO A 46 7.45 -16.62 -5.99
N TYR A 47 8.03 -15.47 -6.36
CA TYR A 47 9.41 -15.35 -6.84
C TYR A 47 10.32 -14.60 -5.84
N LEU A 48 9.79 -14.24 -4.67
CA LEU A 48 10.47 -13.57 -3.56
C LEU A 48 10.48 -14.50 -2.34
#